data_AF-A0A1M7YJK1-F1
#
_entry.id   AF-A0A1M7YJK1-F1
#
_cell.length_a   1.000
_cell.length_b   1.000
_cell.length_c   1.000
_cell.angle_alpha   90.00
_cell.angle_beta   90.00
_cell.angle_gamma   90.00
#
_symmetry.space_group_name_H-M   'P 1'
#
loop_
_entity.id
_entity.type
_entity.pdbx_description
1 polymer ?
#
loop_
_entity_poly.entity_id
_entity_poly.type
_entity_poly.pdbx_seq_one_letter_code
_entity_poly.pdbx_strand_id
1 'polypeptide(L)'
;MDIANVDVGSYVKKAQQVVNENIELPPGYSIVWSGQYEYMVRAEKKLRLVVPATLIIIFLLLYPNFKNVTESLIVMLSVPFALTGGLWIMDLLGYNMSVAVAVGFIALAGVAAETGVVMLIYLDISYKKYKEKYGSQFSQVHLAEAIEEGAALRGYGQR
;
A
#
# COMPACT_ATOMS: atom_id res chain seq x y z
N MET A 1 34.27 13.90 1.82
CA MET A 1 33.17 14.86 1.58
C MET A 1 31.96 14.00 1.22
N ASP A 2 31.10 13.79 2.20
CA ASP A 2 29.98 12.85 2.13
C ASP A 2 28.90 13.39 1.19
N ILE A 3 28.56 12.61 0.16
CA ILE A 3 27.63 12.98 -0.92
C ILE A 3 26.19 12.57 -0.56
N ALA A 4 25.96 12.07 0.66
CA ALA A 4 24.70 11.50 1.11
C ALA A 4 23.52 12.50 1.21
N ASN A 5 23.78 13.81 1.18
CA ASN A 5 22.74 14.82 1.38
C ASN A 5 22.29 15.54 0.10
N VAL A 6 22.67 15.03 -1.07
CA VAL A 6 22.16 15.53 -2.35
C VAL A 6 21.23 14.49 -2.92
N ASP A 7 19.92 14.79 -2.94
CA ASP A 7 18.93 13.99 -3.67
C ASP A 7 19.36 13.91 -5.15
N VAL A 8 19.96 12.77 -5.52
CA VAL A 8 20.59 12.55 -6.83
C VAL A 8 19.59 12.78 -7.95
N GLY A 9 18.31 12.44 -7.72
CA GLY A 9 17.22 12.68 -8.66
C GLY A 9 16.96 14.16 -8.91
N SER A 10 16.81 14.95 -7.85
CA SER A 10 16.57 16.40 -7.92
C SER A 10 17.78 17.14 -8.50
N TYR A 11 18.99 16.75 -8.11
CA TYR A 11 20.22 17.35 -8.64
C TYR A 11 20.38 17.12 -10.14
N VAL A 12 20.19 15.87 -10.61
CA VAL A 12 20.30 15.55 -12.04
C VAL A 12 19.17 16.18 -12.85
N LYS A 13 17.94 16.26 -12.32
CA LYS A 13 16.85 17.02 -12.95
C LYS A 13 17.20 18.49 -13.15
N LYS A 14 17.75 19.12 -12.11
CA LYS A 14 18.14 20.54 -12.16
C LYS A 14 19.29 20.76 -13.14
N ALA A 15 20.26 19.86 -13.16
CA ALA A 15 21.38 19.90 -14.10
C ALA A 15 20.92 19.64 -15.56
N GLN A 16 19.99 18.72 -15.80
CA GLN A 16 19.36 18.51 -17.11
C GLN A 16 18.69 19.77 -17.63
N GLN A 17 17.95 20.46 -16.77
CA GLN A 17 17.22 21.66 -17.14
C GLN A 17 18.18 22.80 -17.53
N VAL A 18 19.19 23.06 -16.72
CA VAL A 18 20.22 24.09 -17.01
C VAL A 18 20.99 23.76 -18.29
N VAL A 19 21.36 22.49 -18.50
CA VAL A 19 22.08 22.06 -19.70
C VAL A 19 21.23 22.22 -20.96
N ASN A 20 19.94 21.85 -20.92
CA ASN A 20 19.04 22.04 -22.06
C ASN A 20 18.76 23.52 -22.36
N GLU A 21 18.76 24.39 -21.35
CA GLU A 21 18.51 25.83 -21.52
C GLU A 21 19.75 26.60 -22.01
N ASN A 22 20.97 26.13 -21.69
CA ASN A 22 22.21 26.88 -21.96
C ASN A 22 23.12 26.23 -23.01
N ILE A 23 22.82 25.02 -23.49
CA ILE A 23 23.66 24.29 -24.43
C ILE A 23 22.83 23.82 -25.64
N GLU A 24 23.06 24.45 -26.80
CA GLU A 24 22.57 23.94 -28.08
C GLU A 24 23.46 22.79 -28.57
N LEU A 25 22.90 21.59 -28.59
CA LEU A 25 23.61 20.38 -29.03
C LEU A 25 23.66 20.33 -30.57
N PRO A 26 24.84 20.19 -31.19
CA PRO A 26 24.95 19.99 -32.63
C PRO A 26 24.30 18.66 -33.07
N PRO A 27 23.77 18.58 -34.30
CA PRO A 27 23.08 17.38 -34.79
C PRO A 27 24.00 16.15 -34.72
N GLY A 28 23.51 15.08 -34.08
CA GLY A 28 24.25 13.84 -33.86
C GLY A 28 24.80 13.65 -32.43
N TYR A 29 24.72 14.66 -31.56
CA TYR A 29 25.15 14.55 -30.15
C TYR A 29 23.95 14.39 -29.21
N SER A 30 24.10 13.50 -28.21
CA SER A 30 23.10 13.32 -27.14
C SER A 30 23.80 13.26 -25.78
N ILE A 31 23.18 13.85 -24.76
CA ILE A 31 23.66 13.82 -23.39
C ILE A 31 22.92 12.72 -22.63
N VAL A 32 23.67 11.74 -22.13
CA VAL A 32 23.14 10.63 -21.32
C VAL A 32 23.73 10.73 -19.93
N TRP A 33 22.85 10.75 -18.92
CA TRP A 33 23.23 10.80 -17.51
C TRP A 33 23.42 9.38 -16.99
N SER A 34 24.68 8.97 -16.78
CA SER A 34 25.07 7.64 -16.31
C SER A 34 25.34 7.61 -14.79
N GLY A 35 25.58 6.42 -14.24
CA GLY A 35 25.89 6.24 -12.81
C GLY A 35 24.65 6.00 -11.94
N GLN A 36 24.63 6.53 -10.71
CA GLN A 36 23.55 6.29 -9.73
C GLN A 36 22.15 6.72 -10.23
N TYR A 37 22.07 7.76 -11.07
CA TYR A 37 20.81 8.21 -11.65
C TYR A 37 20.20 7.19 -12.63
N GLU A 38 21.02 6.51 -13.45
CA GLU A 38 20.53 5.47 -14.35
C GLU A 38 19.93 4.29 -13.55
N TYR A 39 20.59 3.89 -12.46
CA TYR A 39 20.06 2.87 -11.56
C TYR A 39 18.75 3.29 -10.91
N MET A 40 18.63 4.55 -10.47
CA MET A 40 17.39 5.10 -9.90
C MET A 40 16.25 5.09 -10.93
N VAL A 41 16.47 5.59 -12.15
CA VAL A 41 15.46 5.59 -13.22
C VAL A 41 15.07 4.17 -13.62
N ARG A 42 16.03 3.24 -13.65
CA ARG A 42 15.76 1.82 -13.92
C ARG A 42 14.95 1.18 -12.79
N ALA A 43 15.26 1.50 -11.54
CA ALA A 43 14.51 1.04 -10.37
C ALA A 43 13.07 1.60 -10.37
N GLU A 44 12.89 2.88 -10.66
CA GLU A 44 11.57 3.53 -10.79
C GLU A 44 10.72 2.84 -11.88
N LYS A 45 11.30 2.59 -13.05
CA LYS A 45 10.61 1.85 -14.14
C LYS A 45 10.20 0.45 -13.68
N LYS A 46 11.06 -0.26 -12.95
CA LYS A 46 10.73 -1.57 -12.39
C LYS A 46 9.61 -1.45 -11.36
N LEU A 47 9.68 -0.52 -10.41
CA LEU A 47 8.64 -0.31 -9.39
C LEU A 47 7.29 0.01 -10.02
N ARG A 48 7.27 0.82 -11.09
CA ARG A 48 6.04 1.13 -11.83
C ARG A 48 5.37 -0.10 -12.45
N LEU A 49 6.12 -1.18 -12.71
CA LEU A 49 5.58 -2.47 -13.16
C LEU A 49 5.30 -3.44 -12.00
N VAL A 50 6.20 -3.51 -11.04
CA VAL A 50 6.13 -4.46 -9.91
C VAL A 50 5.02 -4.09 -8.93
N VAL A 51 4.80 -2.81 -8.64
CA VAL A 51 3.73 -2.34 -7.74
C VAL A 51 2.34 -2.76 -8.25
N PRO A 52 1.93 -2.46 -9.50
CA PRO A 52 0.62 -2.93 -9.97
C PRO A 52 0.55 -4.45 -10.09
N ALA A 53 1.62 -5.14 -10.50
CA ALA A 53 1.63 -6.60 -10.57
C ALA A 53 1.42 -7.26 -9.20
N THR A 54 2.06 -6.74 -8.15
CA THR A 54 1.89 -7.24 -6.77
C THR A 54 0.49 -6.99 -6.24
N LEU A 55 -0.10 -5.81 -6.50
CA LEU A 55 -1.50 -5.54 -6.14
C LEU A 55 -2.48 -6.50 -6.82
N ILE A 56 -2.26 -6.81 -8.10
CA ILE A 56 -3.08 -7.80 -8.83
C ILE A 56 -2.95 -9.19 -8.21
N ILE A 57 -1.73 -9.62 -7.85
CA ILE A 57 -1.50 -10.92 -7.21
C ILE A 57 -2.23 -10.98 -5.86
N ILE A 58 -2.11 -9.94 -5.03
CA ILE A 58 -2.81 -9.85 -3.75
C ILE A 58 -4.32 -9.92 -3.96
N PHE A 59 -4.85 -9.19 -4.94
CA PHE A 59 -6.27 -9.23 -5.29
C PHE A 59 -6.73 -10.65 -5.69
N LEU A 60 -5.96 -11.34 -6.54
CA LEU A 60 -6.28 -12.71 -6.97
C LEU A 60 -6.23 -13.72 -5.83
N LEU A 61 -5.39 -13.51 -4.83
CA LEU A 61 -5.34 -14.35 -3.62
C LEU A 61 -6.51 -14.08 -2.67
N LEU A 62 -6.99 -12.83 -2.59
CA LEU A 62 -8.09 -12.44 -1.71
C LEU A 62 -9.48 -12.71 -2.32
N TYR A 63 -9.64 -12.55 -3.63
CA TYR A 63 -10.93 -12.69 -4.32
C TYR A 63 -11.67 -14.01 -4.03
N PRO A 64 -11.02 -15.20 -4.02
CA PRO A 64 -11.67 -16.46 -3.71
C PRO A 64 -12.21 -16.53 -2.27
N ASN A 65 -11.61 -15.79 -1.34
CA ASN A 65 -11.95 -15.82 0.07
C ASN A 65 -13.34 -15.19 0.33
N PHE A 66 -13.63 -14.07 -0.35
CA PHE A 66 -14.85 -13.28 -0.14
C PHE A 66 -15.91 -13.47 -1.21
N LYS A 67 -15.51 -13.88 -2.43
CA LYS A 67 -16.39 -13.92 -3.62
C LYS A 67 -17.12 -12.58 -3.90
N ASN A 68 -16.62 -11.49 -3.32
CA ASN A 68 -17.14 -10.14 -3.45
C ASN A 68 -15.98 -9.18 -3.69
N VAL A 69 -16.07 -8.39 -4.77
CA VAL A 69 -15.04 -7.42 -5.17
C VAL A 69 -14.91 -6.31 -4.14
N THR A 70 -16.02 -5.83 -3.57
CA THR A 70 -16.00 -4.73 -2.60
C THR A 70 -15.27 -5.11 -1.32
N GLU A 71 -15.56 -6.30 -0.78
CA GLU A 71 -14.88 -6.83 0.41
C GLU A 71 -13.38 -7.02 0.19
N SER A 72 -13.01 -7.58 -0.96
CA SER A 72 -11.60 -7.77 -1.34
C SER A 72 -10.85 -6.43 -1.44
N LEU A 73 -11.50 -5.39 -1.99
CA LEU A 73 -10.92 -4.04 -2.07
C LEU A 73 -10.74 -3.41 -0.69
N ILE A 74 -11.68 -3.60 0.25
CA ILE A 74 -11.56 -3.08 1.62
C ILE A 74 -10.31 -3.66 2.31
N VAL A 75 -10.07 -4.97 2.18
CA VAL A 75 -8.85 -5.61 2.71
C VAL A 75 -7.61 -5.12 1.96
N MET A 76 -7.68 -5.01 0.63
CA MET A 76 -6.55 -4.53 -0.16
C MET A 76 -6.14 -3.10 0.23
N LEU A 77 -7.09 -2.27 0.66
CA LEU A 77 -6.81 -0.93 1.18
C LEU A 77 -6.18 -0.95 2.58
N SER A 78 -6.39 -1.95 3.43
CA SER A 78 -5.76 -1.96 4.77
C SER A 78 -4.23 -2.02 4.69
N VAL A 79 -3.69 -2.71 3.68
CA VAL A 79 -2.25 -2.91 3.47
C VAL A 79 -1.51 -1.59 3.16
N PRO A 80 -1.83 -0.82 2.11
CA PRO A 80 -1.15 0.45 1.83
C PRO A 80 -1.30 1.44 2.99
N PHE A 81 -2.43 1.46 3.70
CA PHE A 81 -2.59 2.31 4.88
C PHE A 81 -1.63 1.92 6.02
N ALA A 82 -1.49 0.61 6.29
CA ALA A 82 -0.53 0.12 7.29
C ALA A 82 0.91 0.47 6.89
N LEU A 83 1.27 0.28 5.61
CA LEU A 83 2.59 0.63 5.09
C LEU A 83 2.86 2.14 5.18
N THR A 84 1.90 2.99 4.81
CA THR A 84 2.05 4.45 4.93
C THR A 84 2.25 4.87 6.39
N GLY A 85 1.49 4.30 7.32
CA GLY A 85 1.68 4.55 8.76
C GLY A 85 3.07 4.12 9.25
N GLY A 86 3.55 2.96 8.80
CA GLY A 86 4.90 2.47 9.11
C GLY A 86 6.01 3.39 8.57
N LEU A 87 5.87 3.85 7.32
CA LEU A 87 6.82 4.80 6.71
C LEU A 87 6.83 6.14 7.46
N TRP A 88 5.66 6.63 7.86
CA TRP A 88 5.55 7.88 8.59
C TRP A 88 6.21 7.81 9.97
N ILE A 89 6.02 6.69 10.69
CA ILE A 89 6.70 6.45 11.98
C ILE A 89 8.21 6.36 11.79
N MET A 90 8.69 5.67 10.75
CA MET A 90 10.13 5.61 10.46
C MET A 90 10.74 6.99 10.23
N ASP A 91 10.06 7.83 9.45
CA ASP A 91 10.48 9.20 9.15
C ASP A 91 10.54 10.04 10.43
N LEU A 92 9.50 9.97 11.27
CA LEU A 92 9.45 10.65 12.56
C LEU A 92 10.56 10.21 13.52
N LEU A 93 10.95 8.93 13.50
CA LEU A 93 12.02 8.39 14.34
C LEU A 93 13.42 8.56 13.73
N GLY A 94 13.53 9.05 12.49
CA GLY A 94 14.80 9.19 11.78
C GLY A 94 15.47 7.85 11.46
N TYR A 95 14.70 6.78 11.28
CA TYR A 95 15.25 5.47 10.94
C TYR A 95 15.56 5.34 9.45
N ASN A 96 16.69 4.71 9.16
CA ASN A 96 17.10 4.42 7.79
C ASN A 96 16.48 3.11 7.30
N MET A 97 16.22 3.03 6.00
CA MET A 97 15.83 1.78 5.34
C MET A 97 16.96 0.75 5.46
N SER A 98 16.63 -0.41 6.05
CA SER A 98 17.54 -1.54 6.22
C SER A 98 16.85 -2.86 5.87
N VAL A 99 17.60 -3.95 5.79
CA VAL A 99 17.03 -5.30 5.56
C VAL A 99 16.06 -5.67 6.69
N ALA A 100 16.41 -5.36 7.94
CA ALA A 100 15.54 -5.62 9.10
C ALA A 100 14.21 -4.85 9.00
N VAL A 101 14.27 -3.59 8.60
CA VAL A 101 13.08 -2.76 8.34
C VAL A 101 12.23 -3.40 7.25
N ALA A 102 12.83 -3.77 6.10
CA ALA A 102 12.10 -4.38 5.00
C ALA A 102 11.34 -5.65 5.42
N VAL A 103 11.98 -6.52 6.23
CA VAL A 103 11.32 -7.70 6.82
C VAL A 103 10.16 -7.29 7.74
N GLY A 104 10.33 -6.25 8.54
CA GLY A 104 9.27 -5.69 9.37
C GLY A 104 8.06 -5.19 8.57
N PHE A 105 8.28 -4.52 7.43
CA PHE A 105 7.19 -4.09 6.55
C PHE A 105 6.45 -5.26 5.89
N ILE A 106 7.16 -6.35 5.55
CA ILE A 106 6.52 -7.58 5.06
C ILE A 106 5.62 -8.19 6.14
N ALA A 107 6.11 -8.27 7.38
CA ALA A 107 5.31 -8.74 8.51
C ALA A 107 4.09 -7.85 8.78
N LEU A 108 4.28 -6.52 8.75
CA LEU A 108 3.21 -5.53 8.91
C LEU A 108 2.12 -5.70 7.85
N ALA A 109 2.49 -5.89 6.58
CA ALA A 109 1.54 -6.14 5.50
C ALA A 109 0.71 -7.41 5.75
N GLY A 110 1.35 -8.49 6.20
CA GLY A 110 0.69 -9.74 6.56
C GLY A 110 -0.33 -9.57 7.69
N VAL A 111 0.09 -8.94 8.79
CA VAL A 111 -0.79 -8.68 9.95
C VAL A 111 -1.96 -7.76 9.58
N ALA A 112 -1.72 -6.75 8.73
CA ALA A 112 -2.77 -5.84 8.26
C ALA A 112 -3.80 -6.54 7.36
N ALA A 113 -3.34 -7.45 6.49
CA ALA A 113 -4.22 -8.25 5.65
C ALA A 113 -5.05 -9.22 6.51
N GLU A 114 -4.42 -9.97 7.42
CA GLU A 114 -5.12 -10.88 8.35
C GLU A 114 -6.19 -10.13 9.17
N THR A 115 -5.79 -9.01 9.76
CA THR A 115 -6.67 -8.11 10.52
C THR A 115 -7.88 -7.66 9.70
N GLY A 116 -7.66 -7.27 8.44
CA GLY A 116 -8.74 -6.84 7.55
C GLY A 116 -9.68 -7.99 7.19
N VAL A 117 -9.13 -9.16 6.89
CA VAL A 117 -9.90 -10.36 6.52
C VAL A 117 -10.81 -10.80 7.67
N VAL A 118 -10.24 -10.93 8.87
CA VAL A 118 -10.99 -11.37 10.06
C VAL A 118 -12.12 -10.40 10.39
N MET A 119 -11.88 -9.09 10.30
CA MET A 119 -12.91 -8.08 10.52
C MET A 119 -14.10 -8.25 9.56
N LEU A 120 -13.82 -8.41 8.26
CA LEU A 120 -14.89 -8.56 7.27
C LEU A 120 -15.68 -9.85 7.46
N ILE A 121 -15.02 -10.95 7.83
CA ILE A 121 -15.72 -12.21 8.12
C ILE A 121 -16.73 -12.02 9.25
N TYR A 122 -16.34 -11.38 10.36
CA TYR A 122 -17.28 -11.13 11.46
C TYR A 122 -18.41 -10.17 11.09
N LEU A 123 -18.11 -9.13 10.31
CA LEU A 123 -19.14 -8.22 9.79
C LEU A 123 -20.13 -8.94 8.86
N ASP A 124 -19.66 -9.82 7.98
CA ASP A 124 -20.51 -10.61 7.08
C ASP A 124 -21.39 -11.60 7.85
N ILE A 125 -20.82 -12.29 8.86
CA ILE A 125 -21.57 -13.19 9.75
C ILE A 125 -22.70 -12.43 10.45
N SER A 126 -22.40 -11.30 11.09
CA SER A 126 -23.42 -10.50 11.79
C SER A 126 -24.44 -9.91 10.82
N TYR A 127 -24.01 -9.41 9.66
CA TYR A 127 -24.92 -8.89 8.64
C TYR A 127 -25.90 -9.96 8.16
N LYS A 128 -25.43 -11.16 7.82
CA LYS A 128 -26.28 -12.29 7.41
C LYS A 128 -27.25 -12.70 8.52
N LYS A 129 -26.77 -12.81 9.76
CA LYS A 129 -27.60 -13.13 10.94
C LYS A 129 -28.76 -12.15 11.11
N TYR A 130 -28.52 -10.84 11.01
CA TYR A 130 -29.58 -9.84 11.14
C TYR A 130 -30.50 -9.82 9.92
N LYS A 131 -29.96 -10.01 8.72
CA LYS A 131 -30.75 -10.08 7.50
C LYS A 131 -31.73 -11.26 7.51
N GLU A 132 -31.30 -12.43 7.99
CA GLU A 132 -32.17 -13.61 8.16
C GLU A 132 -33.20 -13.40 9.26
N LYS A 133 -32.81 -12.77 10.38
CA LYS A 133 -33.69 -12.53 11.54
C LYS A 133 -34.81 -11.54 11.24
N TYR A 134 -34.52 -10.45 10.55
CA TYR A 134 -35.48 -9.36 10.31
C TYR A 134 -36.12 -9.42 8.91
N GLY A 135 -35.54 -10.16 7.95
CA GLY A 135 -36.10 -10.35 6.61
C GLY A 135 -36.49 -9.03 5.95
N SER A 136 -37.78 -8.88 5.61
CA SER A 136 -38.34 -7.66 4.98
C SER A 136 -38.34 -6.42 5.89
N GLN A 137 -38.18 -6.59 7.20
CA GLN A 137 -38.10 -5.49 8.18
C GLN A 137 -36.65 -5.00 8.38
N PHE A 138 -35.68 -5.55 7.65
CA PHE A 138 -34.29 -5.12 7.74
C PHE A 138 -34.17 -3.62 7.39
N SER A 139 -33.60 -2.86 8.31
CA SER A 139 -33.51 -1.40 8.28
C SER A 139 -32.12 -0.95 8.73
N GLN A 140 -31.83 0.35 8.58
CA GLN A 140 -30.56 0.97 8.96
C GLN A 140 -30.23 0.76 10.45
N VAL A 141 -31.24 0.70 11.32
CA VAL A 141 -31.07 0.43 12.75
C VAL A 141 -30.45 -0.97 12.95
N HIS A 142 -30.98 -1.97 12.26
CA HIS A 142 -30.48 -3.34 12.33
C HIS A 142 -29.11 -3.51 11.67
N LEU A 143 -28.80 -2.69 10.66
CA LEU A 143 -27.45 -2.64 10.08
C LEU A 143 -26.44 -2.10 11.10
N ALA A 144 -26.78 -1.05 11.83
CA ALA A 144 -25.91 -0.50 12.88
C ALA A 144 -25.67 -1.53 13.99
N GLU A 145 -26.72 -2.20 14.47
CA GLU A 145 -26.63 -3.30 15.45
C GLU A 145 -25.75 -4.45 14.94
N ALA A 146 -25.90 -4.84 13.66
CA ALA A 146 -25.09 -5.88 13.06
C ALA A 146 -23.60 -5.50 12.97
N ILE A 147 -23.30 -4.24 12.64
CA ILE A 147 -21.92 -3.73 12.60
C ILE A 147 -21.32 -3.70 14.00
N GLU A 148 -22.07 -3.23 15.01
CA GLU A 148 -21.63 -3.21 16.41
C GLU A 148 -21.34 -4.63 16.92
N GLU A 149 -22.25 -5.57 16.69
CA GLU A 149 -22.07 -6.98 17.08
C GLU A 149 -20.89 -7.62 16.33
N GLY A 150 -20.78 -7.41 15.01
CA GLY A 150 -19.66 -7.91 14.21
C GLY A 150 -18.30 -7.36 14.67
N ALA A 151 -18.23 -6.07 14.98
CA ALA A 151 -17.02 -5.45 15.54
C ALA A 151 -16.69 -6.00 16.95
N ALA A 152 -17.70 -6.20 17.79
CA ALA A 152 -17.53 -6.75 19.13
C ALA A 152 -17.02 -8.20 19.09
N LEU A 153 -17.54 -9.05 18.19
CA LEU A 153 -17.13 -10.45 18.05
C LEU A 153 -15.63 -10.60 17.77
N ARG A 154 -15.06 -9.71 16.96
CA ARG A 154 -13.62 -9.66 16.73
C ARG A 154 -12.84 -9.40 18.02
N GLY A 155 -13.34 -8.51 18.89
CA GLY A 155 -12.72 -8.18 20.18
C GLY A 155 -12.76 -9.33 21.20
N TYR A 156 -13.75 -10.21 21.11
CA TYR A 156 -13.86 -11.40 21.97
C TYR A 156 -13.02 -12.58 21.47
N GLY A 157 -12.82 -12.72 20.15
CA GLY A 157 -12.03 -13.80 19.55
C GLY A 157 -10.50 -13.72 19.78
N GLN A 158 -10.01 -12.65 20.43
CA GLN A 158 -8.59 -12.46 20.75
C GLN A 158 -8.25 -12.64 22.25
N ARG A 159 -9.16 -13.20 23.05
CA ARG A 159 -8.91 -13.59 24.45
C ARG A 159 -8.76 -15.09 24.62
#